data_AF-A0A7Y5BVS2-F1
#
_entry.id   AF-A0A7Y5BVS2-F1
#
_cell.length_a   1.000
_cell.length_b   1.000
_cell.length_c   1.000
_cell.angle_alpha   90.00
_cell.angle_beta   90.00
_cell.angle_gamma   90.00
#
_symmetry.space_group_name_H-M   'P 1'
#
loop_
_entity.id
_entity.type
_entity.pdbx_description
1 polymer ?
#
loop_
_entity_poly.entity_id
_entity_poly.type
_entity_poly.pdbx_seq_one_letter_code
_entity_poly.pdbx_strand_id
1 'polypeptide(L)'
;MRRISQILMWVWSAVILTVPLTACANPTPTAAPPTQPAETPLAPTSAPTRLAPPTSTGEPDTGLGVEPDQLNGVTVEFWHGFSGARAEVLAGWVEAFNGSNPFGITVALTPYDDVFTAVQDAIRAGEPPALTMGFAYQAAAWDQATPPRTNLVDLTPYLTDPVYGFTSDRDFYPAFLQQE
;
A
#
# COMPACT_ATOMS: atom_id res chain seq x y z
N MET A 1 -27.80 46.93 17.37
CA MET A 1 -27.10 45.73 16.82
C MET A 1 -28.02 44.54 16.51
N ARG A 2 -29.17 44.35 17.18
CA ARG A 2 -30.08 43.21 16.93
C ARG A 2 -30.91 43.24 15.62
N ARG A 3 -30.98 44.38 14.91
CA ARG A 3 -31.82 44.54 13.69
C ARG A 3 -31.06 44.40 12.36
N ILE A 4 -29.73 44.44 12.37
CA ILE A 4 -28.90 44.17 11.18
C ILE A 4 -28.73 42.66 10.95
N SER A 5 -28.76 41.88 12.03
CA SER A 5 -28.68 40.41 12.00
C SER A 5 -29.92 39.71 11.42
N GLN A 6 -31.09 40.37 11.37
CA GLN A 6 -32.31 39.75 10.84
C GLN A 6 -32.48 39.95 9.32
N ILE A 7 -31.86 40.98 8.73
CA ILE A 7 -31.96 41.23 7.29
C ILE A 7 -30.95 40.36 6.50
N LEU A 8 -29.77 40.10 7.08
CA LEU A 8 -28.77 39.22 6.44
C LEU A 8 -29.17 37.73 6.45
N MET A 9 -29.99 37.33 7.43
CA MET A 9 -30.49 35.96 7.58
C MET A 9 -31.66 35.63 6.63
N TRP A 10 -32.34 36.64 6.09
CA TRP A 10 -33.41 36.46 5.10
C TRP A 10 -32.90 36.40 3.65
N VAL A 11 -31.72 36.94 3.36
CA VAL A 11 -31.11 36.89 2.01
C VAL A 11 -30.42 35.55 1.74
N TRP A 12 -29.98 34.84 2.78
CA TRP A 12 -29.37 33.51 2.65
C TRP A 12 -30.38 32.35 2.50
N SER A 13 -31.69 32.61 2.73
CA SER A 13 -32.74 31.60 2.58
C SER A 13 -33.36 31.53 1.17
N ALA A 14 -32.85 32.33 0.22
CA ALA A 14 -33.41 32.47 -1.13
C ALA A 14 -32.48 31.97 -2.26
N VAL A 15 -31.46 31.15 -1.94
CA VAL A 15 -30.60 30.47 -2.93
C VAL A 15 -30.69 28.95 -2.74
N ILE A 16 -31.91 28.45 -2.55
CA ILE A 16 -32.25 27.03 -2.69
C ILE A 16 -33.49 26.99 -3.57
N LEU A 17 -33.30 27.21 -4.87
CA LEU A 17 -34.30 26.87 -5.86
C LEU A 17 -33.62 26.61 -7.20
N THR A 18 -33.97 25.46 -7.78
CA THR A 18 -33.80 25.05 -9.19
C THR A 18 -32.52 24.29 -9.56
N VAL A 19 -32.55 22.96 -9.37
CA VAL A 19 -31.84 22.00 -10.24
C VAL A 19 -32.90 21.20 -11.00
N PRO A 20 -33.11 21.43 -12.31
CA PRO A 20 -33.95 20.54 -13.10
C PRO A 20 -33.15 19.28 -13.49
N LEU A 21 -33.69 18.12 -13.12
CA LEU A 21 -33.31 16.80 -13.63
C LEU A 21 -33.71 16.68 -15.10
N THR A 22 -32.74 16.80 -16.01
CA THR A 22 -32.91 16.46 -17.43
C THR A 22 -32.42 15.04 -17.69
N ALA A 23 -33.32 14.07 -17.47
CA ALA A 23 -33.16 12.71 -17.96
C ALA A 23 -33.72 12.62 -19.38
N CYS A 24 -32.86 12.59 -20.40
CA CYS A 24 -33.29 12.23 -21.75
C CYS A 24 -33.40 10.71 -21.84
N ALA A 25 -34.65 10.23 -21.81
CA ALA A 25 -35.02 8.92 -22.30
C ALA A 25 -34.80 8.87 -23.82
N ASN A 26 -34.01 7.91 -24.30
CA ASN A 26 -34.00 7.55 -25.72
C ASN A 26 -34.69 6.19 -25.90
N PRO A 27 -35.63 6.08 -26.86
CA PRO A 27 -36.33 4.84 -27.14
C PRO A 27 -35.46 3.83 -27.88
N THR A 28 -35.63 2.58 -27.49
CA THR A 28 -35.18 1.35 -28.13
C THR A 28 -35.52 1.29 -29.63
N PRO A 29 -34.57 0.97 -30.51
CA PRO A 29 -34.87 0.46 -31.84
C PRO A 29 -35.00 -1.08 -31.81
N THR A 30 -36.24 -1.53 -31.87
CA THR A 30 -36.77 -2.65 -32.67
C THR A 30 -35.84 -3.83 -33.00
N ALA A 31 -36.15 -4.99 -32.40
CA ALA A 31 -35.78 -6.29 -32.93
C ALA A 31 -36.60 -6.59 -34.21
N ALA A 32 -35.92 -6.96 -35.30
CA ALA A 32 -36.53 -7.56 -36.48
C ALA A 32 -36.37 -9.10 -36.42
N PRO A 33 -37.41 -9.89 -36.77
CA PRO A 33 -37.32 -11.34 -36.94
C PRO A 33 -36.45 -11.75 -38.15
N PRO A 34 -36.02 -13.03 -38.22
CA PRO A 34 -34.86 -13.45 -38.99
C PRO A 34 -35.18 -13.67 -40.47
N THR A 35 -34.26 -13.22 -41.33
CA THR A 35 -34.21 -13.64 -42.74
C THR A 35 -33.06 -14.61 -42.91
N GLN A 36 -33.39 -15.89 -43.07
CA GLN A 36 -32.50 -16.95 -43.52
C GLN A 36 -32.43 -16.92 -45.05
N PRO A 37 -31.23 -16.88 -45.64
CA PRO A 37 -31.04 -17.53 -46.93
C PRO A 37 -29.88 -18.54 -46.93
N ALA A 38 -30.24 -19.72 -47.43
CA ALA A 38 -29.47 -20.56 -48.35
C ALA A 38 -28.10 -21.09 -47.91
N GLU A 39 -28.11 -22.39 -47.61
CA GLU A 39 -26.97 -23.29 -47.78
C GLU A 39 -26.43 -23.24 -49.20
N THR A 40 -25.11 -23.13 -49.37
CA THR A 40 -24.40 -23.67 -50.55
C THR A 40 -22.95 -24.04 -50.13
N PRO A 41 -22.39 -25.15 -50.64
CA PRO A 41 -21.43 -25.99 -49.89
C PRO A 41 -19.92 -25.72 -50.07
N LEU A 42 -19.18 -26.22 -49.07
CA LEU A 42 -17.83 -26.80 -49.03
C LEU A 42 -16.60 -25.95 -49.45
N ALA A 43 -15.75 -25.66 -48.46
CA ALA A 43 -14.31 -25.44 -48.61
C ALA A 43 -13.56 -25.95 -47.36
N PRO A 44 -12.28 -26.33 -47.46
CA PRO A 44 -11.72 -27.51 -46.80
C PRO A 44 -11.33 -27.31 -45.33
N THR A 45 -11.26 -28.43 -44.62
CA THR A 45 -10.65 -28.61 -43.29
C THR A 45 -9.34 -27.85 -43.17
N SER A 46 -9.38 -26.76 -42.41
CA SER A 46 -8.20 -26.10 -41.88
C SER A 46 -7.48 -27.07 -40.94
N ALA A 47 -6.21 -27.33 -41.25
CA ALA A 47 -5.29 -28.07 -40.40
C ALA A 47 -5.30 -27.54 -38.96
N PRO A 48 -5.02 -28.37 -37.94
CA PRO A 48 -4.96 -27.90 -36.56
C PRO A 48 -3.87 -26.83 -36.43
N THR A 49 -4.27 -25.60 -36.14
CA THR A 49 -3.36 -24.53 -35.71
C THR A 49 -2.63 -25.03 -34.47
N ARG A 50 -1.33 -25.26 -34.58
CA ARG A 50 -0.46 -25.57 -33.44
C ARG A 50 -0.58 -24.40 -32.45
N LEU A 51 -1.14 -24.67 -31.26
CA LEU A 51 -1.12 -23.75 -30.13
C LEU A 51 0.34 -23.29 -29.93
N ALA A 52 0.55 -21.97 -29.91
CA ALA A 52 1.84 -21.43 -29.54
C ALA A 52 2.23 -21.96 -28.14
N PRO A 53 3.51 -22.28 -27.89
CA PRO A 53 3.98 -22.60 -26.55
C PRO A 53 3.55 -21.49 -25.58
N PRO A 54 3.25 -21.80 -24.30
CA PRO A 54 2.99 -20.76 -23.32
C PRO A 54 4.19 -19.81 -23.31
N THR A 55 3.96 -18.55 -23.64
CA THR A 55 4.94 -17.48 -23.43
C THR A 55 5.24 -17.50 -21.93
N SER A 56 6.48 -17.77 -21.56
CA SER A 56 6.95 -17.60 -20.19
C SER A 56 6.71 -16.16 -19.79
N THR A 57 5.68 -15.90 -19.01
CA THR A 57 5.54 -14.63 -18.30
C THR A 57 6.74 -14.55 -17.36
N GLY A 58 7.73 -13.74 -17.71
CA GLY A 58 8.88 -13.51 -16.84
C GLY A 58 8.42 -13.01 -15.48
N GLU A 59 9.14 -13.41 -14.43
CA GLU A 59 8.93 -12.93 -13.07
C GLU A 59 9.04 -11.39 -13.04
N PRO A 60 8.22 -10.69 -12.23
CA PRO A 60 8.28 -9.23 -12.15
C PRO A 60 9.67 -8.79 -11.65
N ASP A 61 10.33 -7.92 -12.41
CA ASP A 61 11.57 -7.27 -11.96
C ASP A 61 11.22 -6.22 -10.89
N THR A 62 11.72 -6.43 -9.67
CA THR A 62 11.48 -5.58 -8.49
C THR A 62 12.33 -4.31 -8.53
N GLY A 63 13.46 -4.32 -9.24
CA GLY A 63 14.44 -3.23 -9.17
C GLY A 63 15.11 -3.05 -7.80
N LEU A 64 14.77 -3.88 -6.80
CA LEU A 64 15.36 -3.86 -5.45
C LEU A 64 16.63 -4.72 -5.36
N GLY A 65 16.92 -5.52 -6.40
CA GLY A 65 18.12 -6.36 -6.45
C GLY A 65 18.13 -7.50 -5.43
N VAL A 66 16.95 -7.89 -4.93
CA VAL A 66 16.76 -9.00 -3.98
C VAL A 66 15.78 -9.99 -4.58
N GLU A 67 16.26 -11.21 -4.77
CA GLU A 67 15.45 -12.35 -5.18
C GLU A 67 14.74 -12.97 -3.95
N PRO A 68 13.51 -13.48 -4.08
CA PRO A 68 12.76 -14.02 -2.95
C PRO A 68 13.51 -15.10 -2.15
N ASP A 69 14.27 -15.96 -2.83
CA ASP A 69 15.05 -17.04 -2.22
C ASP A 69 16.16 -16.53 -1.28
N GLN A 70 16.62 -15.28 -1.46
CA GLN A 70 17.66 -14.68 -0.63
C GLN A 70 17.13 -14.20 0.72
N LEU A 71 15.80 -14.10 0.88
CA LEU A 71 15.16 -13.69 2.13
C LEU A 71 15.05 -14.84 3.15
N ASN A 72 15.20 -16.09 2.69
CA ASN A 72 15.06 -17.25 3.54
C ASN A 72 16.17 -17.28 4.61
N GLY A 73 15.77 -17.36 5.88
CA GLY A 73 16.70 -17.37 7.01
C GLY A 73 17.24 -15.99 7.41
N VAL A 74 16.80 -14.91 6.75
CA VAL A 74 17.11 -13.55 7.20
C VAL A 74 16.43 -13.29 8.54
N THR A 75 17.21 -12.82 9.51
CA THR A 75 16.69 -12.37 10.81
C THR A 75 16.77 -10.85 10.90
N VAL A 76 15.63 -10.20 11.12
CA VAL A 76 15.52 -8.75 11.35
C VAL A 76 15.34 -8.50 12.84
N GLU A 77 16.29 -7.79 13.44
CA GLU A 77 16.15 -7.34 14.82
C GLU A 77 15.27 -6.09 14.89
N PHE A 78 14.24 -6.13 15.73
CA PHE A 78 13.31 -5.03 15.94
C PHE A 78 13.42 -4.49 17.38
N TRP A 79 14.03 -3.32 17.52
CA TRP A 79 14.14 -2.60 18.78
C TRP A 79 12.83 -1.85 19.11
N HIS A 80 12.29 -2.06 20.31
CA HIS A 80 11.01 -1.45 20.69
C HIS A 80 10.96 -0.95 22.14
N GLY A 81 10.14 0.09 22.37
CA GLY A 81 9.92 0.71 23.68
C GLY A 81 8.69 0.19 24.45
N PHE A 82 8.02 -0.85 23.94
CA PHE A 82 6.80 -1.37 24.54
C PHE A 82 7.05 -2.31 25.73
N SER A 83 6.14 -2.22 26.70
CA SER A 83 6.08 -3.05 27.91
C SER A 83 4.63 -3.44 28.25
N GLY A 84 4.48 -4.48 29.08
CA GLY A 84 3.18 -5.02 29.50
C GLY A 84 2.33 -5.47 28.32
N ALA A 85 1.03 -5.19 28.37
CA ALA A 85 0.07 -5.60 27.34
C ALA A 85 0.43 -5.18 25.90
N ARG A 86 1.13 -4.05 25.71
CA ARG A 86 1.59 -3.62 24.38
C ARG A 86 2.69 -4.52 23.82
N ALA A 87 3.60 -4.97 24.69
CA ALA A 87 4.65 -5.90 24.29
C ALA A 87 4.07 -7.28 23.97
N GLU A 88 3.06 -7.73 24.73
CA GLU A 88 2.35 -8.99 24.46
C GLU A 88 1.65 -8.98 23.10
N VAL A 89 0.96 -7.88 22.77
CA VAL A 89 0.31 -7.71 21.45
C VAL A 89 1.35 -7.70 20.32
N LEU A 90 2.45 -6.95 20.50
CA LEU A 90 3.53 -6.91 19.51
C LEU A 90 4.15 -8.31 19.31
N ALA A 91 4.39 -9.04 20.39
CA ALA A 91 4.91 -10.41 20.32
C ALA A 91 3.98 -11.33 19.54
N GLY A 92 2.66 -11.23 19.74
CA GLY A 92 1.68 -12.00 18.97
C GLY A 92 1.68 -11.66 17.46
N TRP A 93 1.88 -10.39 17.10
CA TRP A 93 2.04 -10.00 15.69
C TRP A 93 3.32 -10.54 15.06
N VAL A 94 4.44 -10.48 15.79
CA VAL A 94 5.72 -11.04 15.33
C VAL A 94 5.66 -12.56 15.21
N GLU A 95 5.01 -13.25 16.16
CA GLU A 95 4.81 -14.70 16.08
C GLU A 95 3.98 -15.07 14.85
N ALA A 96 2.89 -14.36 14.59
CA ALA A 96 2.08 -14.56 13.39
C ALA A 96 2.90 -14.34 12.12
N PHE A 97 3.64 -13.22 12.03
CA PHE A 97 4.50 -12.93 10.88
C PHE A 97 5.56 -14.01 10.66
N ASN A 98 6.30 -14.40 11.70
CA ASN A 98 7.35 -15.42 11.62
C ASN A 98 6.79 -16.79 11.20
N GLY A 99 5.56 -17.10 11.60
CA GLY A 99 4.89 -18.36 11.26
C GLY A 99 4.25 -18.41 9.88
N SER A 100 3.93 -17.25 9.28
CA SER A 100 3.12 -17.20 8.04
C SER A 100 3.77 -16.51 6.85
N ASN A 101 4.86 -15.75 7.03
CA ASN A 101 5.45 -15.03 5.91
C ASN A 101 6.04 -16.03 4.88
N PRO A 102 5.79 -15.83 3.58
CA PRO A 102 6.20 -16.80 2.55
C PRO A 102 7.70 -16.79 2.27
N PHE A 103 8.42 -15.77 2.76
CA PHE A 103 9.82 -15.53 2.45
C PHE A 103 10.78 -16.19 3.44
N GLY A 104 10.28 -16.75 4.55
CA GLY A 104 11.11 -17.37 5.58
C GLY A 104 11.94 -16.37 6.39
N ILE A 105 11.47 -15.13 6.50
CA ILE A 105 12.07 -14.07 7.33
C ILE A 105 11.69 -14.33 8.79
N THR A 106 12.62 -14.09 9.71
CA THR A 106 12.37 -14.09 11.15
C THR A 106 12.55 -12.70 11.72
N VAL A 107 11.60 -12.22 12.52
CA VAL A 107 11.74 -10.98 13.30
C VAL A 107 12.04 -11.35 14.75
N ALA A 108 13.10 -10.78 15.31
CA ALA A 108 13.49 -10.93 16.71
C ALA A 108 13.26 -9.61 17.45
N LEU A 109 12.46 -9.66 18.52
CA LEU A 109 12.14 -8.47 19.33
C LEU A 109 13.23 -8.21 20.38
N THR A 110 13.69 -6.97 20.45
CA THR A 110 14.64 -6.50 21.48
C THR A 110 14.01 -5.32 22.24
N PRO A 111 13.65 -5.51 23.53
CA PRO A 111 13.02 -4.45 24.32
C PRO A 111 14.04 -3.46 24.87
N TYR A 112 13.67 -2.18 24.88
CA TYR A 112 14.41 -1.09 25.53
C TYR A 112 13.46 -0.24 26.37
N ASP A 113 13.88 0.14 27.58
CA ASP A 113 13.12 1.08 28.41
C ASP A 113 13.08 2.48 27.78
N ASP A 114 14.20 2.91 27.19
CA ASP A 114 14.33 4.14 26.39
C ASP A 114 14.90 3.82 25.01
N VAL A 115 14.02 3.38 24.12
CA VAL A 115 14.38 3.05 22.73
C VAL A 115 14.91 4.27 21.96
N PHE A 116 14.53 5.50 22.34
CA PHE A 116 15.00 6.69 21.66
C PHE A 116 16.49 6.92 21.86
N THR A 117 16.90 6.90 23.12
CA THR A 117 18.30 7.06 23.50
C THR A 117 19.13 5.88 22.99
N ALA A 118 18.62 4.65 23.12
CA ALA A 118 19.31 3.45 22.63
C ALA A 118 19.63 3.51 21.13
N VAL A 119 18.64 3.85 20.30
CA VAL A 119 18.84 4.02 18.85
C VAL A 119 19.80 5.17 18.56
N GLN A 120 19.66 6.30 19.26
CA GLN A 120 20.53 7.45 19.04
C GLN A 120 22.00 7.14 19.35
N ASP A 121 22.27 6.36 20.39
CA ASP A 121 23.62 5.93 20.75
C ASP A 121 24.15 4.88 19.77
N ALA A 122 23.31 3.94 19.32
CA ALA A 122 23.65 2.97 18.29
C ALA A 122 24.04 3.65 16.96
N ILE A 123 23.30 4.68 16.55
CA ILE A 123 23.63 5.51 15.38
C ILE A 123 25.00 6.18 15.56
N ARG A 124 25.27 6.78 16.72
CA ARG A 124 26.57 7.42 17.02
C ARG A 124 27.73 6.42 17.01
N ALA A 125 27.47 5.19 17.45
CA ALA A 125 28.42 4.08 17.39
C ALA A 125 28.64 3.55 15.97
N GLY A 126 27.77 3.90 15.02
CA GLY A 126 27.81 3.41 13.64
C GLY A 126 27.16 2.04 13.45
N GLU A 127 26.36 1.59 14.43
CA GLU A 127 25.70 0.28 14.46
C GLU A 127 24.19 0.41 14.75
N PRO A 128 23.42 1.17 13.94
CA PRO A 128 21.98 1.30 14.16
C PRO A 128 21.25 -0.05 13.97
N PRO A 129 20.12 -0.26 14.65
CA PRO A 129 19.30 -1.45 14.42
C PRO A 129 18.69 -1.42 13.01
N ALA A 130 18.40 -2.61 12.46
CA ALA A 130 17.75 -2.74 11.16
C ALA A 130 16.30 -2.20 11.17
N LEU A 131 15.59 -2.37 12.31
CA LEU A 131 14.23 -1.89 12.49
C LEU A 131 14.03 -1.36 13.91
N THR A 132 13.34 -0.23 14.01
CA THR A 132 12.95 0.37 15.30
C THR A 132 11.62 1.08 15.18
N MET A 133 11.11 1.56 16.31
CA MET A 133 9.91 2.38 16.39
C MET A 133 10.18 3.72 17.05
N GLY A 134 9.49 4.75 16.58
CA GLY A 134 9.54 6.07 17.18
C GLY A 134 8.43 6.96 16.62
N PHE A 135 8.29 8.14 17.23
CA PHE A 135 7.48 9.21 16.68
C PHE A 135 8.20 9.88 15.50
N ALA A 136 7.46 10.55 14.62
CA ALA A 136 8.03 11.26 13.47
C ALA A 136 9.15 12.26 13.84
N TYR A 137 9.01 12.97 14.96
CA TYR A 137 10.05 13.89 15.43
C TYR A 137 11.33 13.17 15.90
N GLN A 138 11.22 11.92 16.35
CA GLN A 138 12.37 11.09 16.73
C GLN A 138 13.08 10.57 15.49
N ALA A 139 12.31 10.12 14.49
CA ALA A 139 12.83 9.72 13.18
C ALA A 139 13.65 10.87 12.54
N ALA A 140 13.09 12.09 12.52
CA ALA A 140 13.81 13.26 12.03
C ALA A 140 15.10 13.55 12.82
N ALA A 141 15.09 13.36 14.15
CA ALA A 141 16.27 13.55 14.97
C ALA A 141 17.36 12.49 14.72
N TRP A 142 16.97 11.23 14.50
CA TRP A 142 17.90 10.15 14.14
C TRP A 142 18.50 10.37 12.75
N ASP A 143 17.68 10.76 11.77
CA ASP A 143 18.16 11.03 10.41
C ASP A 143 19.22 12.14 10.38
N GLN A 144 19.02 13.19 11.18
CA GLN A 144 19.95 14.32 11.30
C GLN A 144 21.16 14.07 12.22
N ALA A 145 21.27 12.89 12.84
CA ALA A 145 22.31 12.63 13.83
C ALA A 145 23.72 12.50 13.23
N THR A 146 23.86 12.21 11.93
CA THR A 146 25.17 12.01 11.29
C THR A 146 25.30 12.66 9.90
N PRO A 147 25.10 13.99 9.76
CA PRO A 147 25.15 14.65 8.46
C PRO A 147 26.54 14.53 7.81
N PRO A 148 26.64 14.36 6.48
CA PRO A 148 25.55 14.39 5.49
C PRO A 148 24.85 13.03 5.25
N ARG A 149 25.11 12.01 6.07
CA ARG A 149 24.47 10.69 5.89
C ARG A 149 23.06 10.69 6.47
N THR A 150 22.14 10.04 5.76
CA THR A 150 20.83 9.65 6.28
C THR A 150 20.98 8.40 7.13
N ASN A 151 20.23 8.33 8.23
CA ASN A 151 20.17 7.14 9.09
C ASN A 151 18.86 6.36 8.91
N LEU A 152 17.99 6.81 8.01
CA LEU A 152 16.73 6.16 7.69
C LEU A 152 16.75 5.65 6.25
N VAL A 153 16.08 4.53 6.03
CA VAL A 153 15.87 3.97 4.69
C VAL A 153 14.60 4.58 4.11
N ASP A 154 14.68 5.11 2.89
CA ASP A 154 13.49 5.52 2.12
C ASP A 154 12.64 4.27 1.82
N LEU A 155 11.44 4.22 2.38
CA LEU A 155 10.53 3.10 2.22
C LEU A 155 9.70 3.18 0.93
N THR A 156 9.68 4.33 0.25
CA THR A 156 8.87 4.57 -0.96
C THR A 156 9.03 3.49 -2.03
N PRO A 157 10.26 3.03 -2.37
CA PRO A 157 10.45 2.00 -3.40
C PRO A 157 9.78 0.68 -3.06
N TYR A 158 9.66 0.35 -1.76
CA TYR A 158 9.10 -0.91 -1.29
C TYR A 158 7.56 -0.90 -1.31
N LEU A 159 6.91 0.25 -1.11
CA LEU A 159 5.45 0.32 -1.02
C LEU A 159 4.76 -0.05 -2.33
N THR A 160 5.37 0.32 -3.46
CA THR A 160 4.83 0.13 -4.81
C THR A 160 5.43 -1.06 -5.55
N ASP A 161 6.29 -1.84 -4.89
CA ASP A 161 6.96 -2.96 -5.52
C ASP A 161 5.94 -4.04 -5.95
N PRO A 162 6.02 -4.59 -7.18
CA PRO A 162 5.04 -5.55 -7.68
C PRO A 162 5.09 -6.93 -6.98
N VAL A 163 6.16 -7.25 -6.26
CA VAL A 163 6.38 -8.54 -5.58
C VAL A 163 6.23 -8.41 -4.06
N TYR A 164 6.84 -7.39 -3.47
CA TYR A 164 6.93 -7.18 -2.03
C TYR A 164 6.05 -6.04 -1.51
N GLY A 165 5.56 -5.19 -2.41
CA GLY A 165 4.76 -4.03 -2.06
C GLY A 165 3.33 -4.37 -1.70
N PHE A 166 2.54 -3.33 -1.43
CA PHE A 166 1.18 -3.53 -0.96
C PHE A 166 0.26 -4.03 -2.07
N THR A 167 -0.55 -5.04 -1.72
CA THR A 167 -1.64 -5.50 -2.60
C THR A 167 -2.87 -4.60 -2.53
N SER A 168 -2.99 -3.74 -1.50
CA SER A 168 -4.08 -2.79 -1.34
C SER A 168 -3.66 -1.55 -0.52
N ASP A 169 -4.25 -0.41 -0.82
CA ASP A 169 -4.07 0.86 -0.10
C ASP A 169 -4.80 0.93 1.26
N ARG A 170 -5.59 -0.11 1.60
CA ARG A 170 -6.44 -0.13 2.80
C ARG A 170 -5.73 -0.57 4.07
N ASP A 171 -4.49 -1.04 3.94
CA ASP A 171 -3.70 -1.56 5.06
C ASP A 171 -3.02 -0.43 5.88
N PHE A 172 -3.05 0.81 5.38
CA PHE A 172 -2.53 2.00 6.06
C PHE A 172 -3.58 3.10 6.21
N TYR A 173 -3.48 3.85 7.31
CA TYR A 173 -4.20 5.11 7.42
C TYR A 173 -3.60 6.12 6.43
N PRO A 174 -4.39 6.70 5.51
CA PRO A 174 -3.86 7.58 4.45
C PRO A 174 -3.06 8.78 4.96
N ALA A 175 -3.29 9.21 6.20
CA ALA A 175 -2.56 10.31 6.82
C ALA A 175 -1.06 10.02 6.97
N PHE A 176 -0.64 8.76 7.15
CA PHE A 176 0.78 8.42 7.25
C PHE A 176 1.50 8.49 5.89
N LEU A 177 0.82 8.09 4.81
CA LEU A 177 1.39 8.15 3.46
C LEU A 177 1.51 9.58 2.90
N GLN A 178 0.88 10.56 3.56
CA GLN A 178 0.92 11.98 3.18
C GLN A 178 2.00 12.77 3.94
N GLN A 179 2.72 12.11 4.86
CA GLN A 179 3.73 12.76 5.71
C GLN A 179 5.15 12.64 5.17
N GLU A 180 5.33 11.89 4.08
CA GLU A 180 6.59 11.71 3.34
C GLU A 180 6.83 12.88 2.37
#